data_AF-A0A950TK76-F1
#
_entry.id   AF-A0A950TK76-F1
#
_cell.length_a   1.000
_cell.length_b   1.000
_cell.length_c   1.000
_cell.angle_alpha   90.00
_cell.angle_beta   90.00
_cell.angle_gamma   90.00
#
_symmetry.space_group_name_H-M   'P 1'
#
loop_
_entity.id
_entity.type
_entity.pdbx_description
1 polymer ?
#
loop_
_entity_poly.entity_id
_entity_poly.type
_entity_poly.pdbx_seq_one_letter_code
_entity_poly.pdbx_strand_id
1 'polypeptide(L)'
;MPNAISASFVALVARSLLFNVAFYLNLFLHMLVAIPTFVLPQPIMVQISRSWGATSLWLLRTICGIKVEWHGREKIPPGPLLVAAKHQSAWETFALLPLFPNPTAIVKRELFRI
;
A
#
# COMPACT_ATOMS: atom_id res chain seq x y z
N MET A 1 -7.13 30.90 21.95
CA MET A 1 -7.48 29.48 21.74
C MET A 1 -7.93 29.08 20.31
N PRO A 2 -8.34 29.97 19.36
CA PRO A 2 -8.63 29.54 17.98
C PRO A 2 -7.38 29.21 17.14
N ASN A 3 -6.22 29.78 17.49
CA ASN A 3 -4.99 29.64 16.71
C ASN A 3 -4.32 28.25 16.78
N ALA A 4 -4.62 27.46 17.82
CA ALA A 4 -4.05 26.11 17.97
C ALA A 4 -4.75 25.10 17.06
N ILE A 5 -6.07 25.21 16.92
CA ILE A 5 -6.88 24.36 16.05
C ILE A 5 -6.52 24.63 14.58
N SER A 6 -6.41 25.91 14.19
CA SER A 6 -6.00 26.28 12.83
C SER A 6 -4.58 25.81 12.51
N ALA A 7 -3.62 25.94 13.44
CA ALA A 7 -2.26 25.42 13.26
C ALA A 7 -2.22 23.90 13.10
N SER A 8 -3.01 23.15 13.87
CA SER A 8 -3.11 21.68 13.72
C SER A 8 -3.74 21.27 12.39
N PHE A 9 -4.73 22.02 11.91
CA PHE A 9 -5.38 21.76 10.64
C PHE A 9 -4.43 22.03 9.46
N VAL A 10 -3.70 23.15 9.51
CA VAL A 10 -2.67 23.47 8.50
C VAL A 10 -1.58 22.40 8.47
N ALA A 11 -1.11 21.95 9.64
CA ALA A 11 -0.10 20.88 9.71
C ALA A 11 -0.64 19.54 9.16
N LEU A 12 -1.90 19.21 9.41
CA LEU A 12 -2.56 18.02 8.86
C LEU A 12 -2.63 18.09 7.33
N VAL A 13 -3.09 19.21 6.77
CA VAL A 13 -3.20 19.42 5.32
C VAL A 13 -1.81 19.36 4.68
N ALA A 14 -0.80 19.99 5.28
CA ALA A 14 0.58 19.96 4.78
C ALA A 14 1.14 18.53 4.74
N ARG A 15 0.96 17.74 5.81
CA ARG A 15 1.37 16.33 5.83
C ARG A 15 0.63 15.49 4.81
N SER A 16 -0.68 15.71 4.65
CA SER A 16 -1.49 15.01 3.65
C SER A 16 -1.01 15.32 2.22
N LEU A 17 -0.74 16.60 1.91
CA LEU A 17 -0.25 17.00 0.59
C LEU A 17 1.14 16.42 0.32
N LEU A 18 2.05 16.52 1.29
CA LEU A 18 3.39 15.94 1.20
C LEU A 18 3.33 14.43 0.97
N PHE A 19 2.45 13.73 1.69
CA PHE A 19 2.25 12.30 1.51
C PHE A 19 1.72 11.97 0.11
N ASN A 20 0.74 12.71 -0.40
CA ASN A 20 0.20 12.48 -1.74
C ASN A 20 1.29 12.62 -2.82
N VAL A 21 2.09 13.68 -2.76
CA VAL A 21 3.20 13.89 -3.70
C VAL A 21 4.21 12.74 -3.61
N ALA A 22 4.63 12.37 -2.39
CA ALA A 22 5.57 11.29 -2.19
C ALA A 22 5.01 9.93 -2.63
N PHE A 23 3.72 9.68 -2.40
CA PHE A 23 3.02 8.46 -2.80
C PHE A 23 2.98 8.31 -4.33
N TYR A 24 2.56 9.36 -5.05
CA TYR A 24 2.51 9.30 -6.52
C TYR A 24 3.90 9.22 -7.15
N LEU A 25 4.91 9.88 -6.57
CA LEU A 25 6.29 9.70 -6.99
C LEU A 25 6.77 8.26 -6.76
N ASN A 26 6.51 7.69 -5.58
CA ASN A 26 6.83 6.30 -5.26
C ASN A 26 6.15 5.31 -6.22
N LEU A 27 4.87 5.53 -6.53
CA LEU A 27 4.13 4.74 -7.51
C LEU A 27 4.76 4.86 -8.90
N PHE A 28 5.01 6.07 -9.38
CA PHE A 28 5.62 6.33 -10.68
C PHE A 28 6.98 5.62 -10.83
N LEU A 29 7.86 5.75 -9.83
CA LEU A 29 9.17 5.09 -9.83
C LEU A 29 9.02 3.56 -9.86
N HIS A 30 8.13 2.98 -9.07
CA HIS A 30 7.88 1.54 -9.11
C HIS A 30 7.29 1.09 -10.44
N MET A 31 6.44 1.89 -11.08
CA MET A 31 5.92 1.58 -12.43
C MET A 31 7.04 1.56 -13.46
N LEU A 32 7.98 2.52 -13.44
CA LEU A 32 9.13 2.52 -14.33
C LEU A 32 9.98 1.25 -14.15
N VAL A 33 10.23 0.84 -12.90
CA VAL A 33 10.97 -0.40 -12.60
C VAL A 33 10.18 -1.65 -12.95
N ALA A 34 8.84 -1.60 -12.92
CA ALA A 34 7.98 -2.73 -13.28
C ALA A 34 7.93 -3.00 -14.79
N ILE A 35 8.12 -1.99 -15.65
CA ILE A 35 8.09 -2.15 -17.12
C ILE A 35 9.02 -3.26 -17.64
N PRO A 36 10.31 -3.34 -17.26
CA PRO A 36 11.16 -4.43 -17.72
C PRO A 36 10.73 -5.79 -17.17
N THR A 37 9.92 -5.86 -16.11
CA THR A 37 9.52 -7.14 -15.51
C THR A 37 8.48 -7.92 -16.29
N PHE A 38 7.83 -7.30 -17.28
CA PHE A 38 6.90 -8.00 -18.16
C PHE A 38 7.55 -9.13 -18.97
N VAL A 39 8.88 -9.08 -19.17
CA VAL A 39 9.65 -10.15 -19.84
C VAL A 39 10.44 -11.03 -18.86
N LEU A 40 10.31 -10.76 -17.54
CA LEU A 40 11.02 -11.46 -16.48
C LEU A 40 10.11 -12.47 -15.76
N PRO A 41 10.68 -13.38 -14.95
CA PRO A 41 9.88 -14.30 -14.14
C PRO A 41 8.92 -13.58 -13.19
N GLN A 42 7.70 -14.13 -13.07
CA GLN A 42 6.61 -13.60 -12.25
C GLN A 42 7.00 -13.23 -10.80
N PRO A 43 7.88 -13.98 -10.09
CA PRO A 43 8.29 -13.61 -8.73
C PRO A 43 8.94 -12.23 -8.64
N ILE A 44 9.60 -11.76 -9.70
CA ILE A 44 10.23 -10.44 -9.73
C ILE A 44 9.16 -9.34 -9.75
N MET A 45 8.13 -9.52 -10.59
CA MET A 45 6.99 -8.60 -10.63
C MET A 45 6.28 -8.54 -9.26
N VAL A 46 6.05 -9.68 -8.63
CA VAL A 46 5.46 -9.75 -7.28
C VAL A 46 6.33 -9.00 -6.28
N GLN A 47 7.66 -9.18 -6.32
CA GLN A 47 8.56 -8.52 -5.40
C GLN A 47 8.51 -6.98 -5.55
N ILE A 48 8.38 -6.47 -6.78
CA ILE A 48 8.17 -5.02 -7.01
C ILE A 48 6.85 -4.56 -6.39
N SER A 49 5.76 -5.29 -6.58
CA SER A 49 4.47 -4.95 -5.96
C SER A 49 4.55 -4.96 -4.43
N ARG A 50 5.24 -5.94 -3.84
CA ARG A 50 5.47 -6.02 -2.39
C ARG A 50 6.33 -4.85 -1.89
N SER A 51 7.39 -4.51 -2.63
CA SER A 51 8.24 -3.35 -2.35
C SER A 51 7.42 -2.06 -2.35
N TRP A 52 6.59 -1.84 -3.37
CA TRP A 52 5.74 -0.67 -3.46
C TRP A 52 4.77 -0.55 -2.28
N GLY A 53 4.16 -1.66 -1.84
CA GLY A 53 3.32 -1.68 -0.64
C GLY A 53 4.11 -1.32 0.61
N ALA A 54 5.28 -1.94 0.80
CA ALA A 54 6.16 -1.68 1.94
C ALA A 54 6.64 -0.22 2.01
N THR A 55 7.07 0.36 0.87
CA THR A 55 7.48 1.77 0.81
C THR A 55 6.33 2.72 1.04
N SER A 56 5.12 2.39 0.55
CA SER A 56 3.91 3.20 0.81
C SER A 56 3.54 3.22 2.30
N LEU A 57 3.63 2.08 2.99
CA LEU A 57 3.45 2.01 4.46
C LEU A 57 4.54 2.80 5.20
N TRP A 58 5.78 2.73 4.73
CA TRP A 58 6.88 3.51 5.30
C TRP A 58 6.66 5.02 5.14
N LEU A 59 6.17 5.47 3.99
CA LEU A 59 5.79 6.88 3.76
C LEU A 59 4.65 7.32 4.68
N LEU A 60 3.60 6.51 4.84
CA LEU A 60 2.50 6.77 5.76
C LEU A 60 2.99 6.93 7.21
N ARG A 61 3.90 6.06 7.64
CA ARG A 61 4.50 6.14 8.98
C ARG A 61 5.35 7.39 9.15
N THR A 62 6.18 7.71 8.16
CA THR A 62 7.18 8.78 8.27
C THR A 62 6.55 10.17 8.14
N ILE A 63 5.60 10.34 7.22
CA ILE A 63 5.00 11.65 6.92
C ILE A 63 3.74 11.88 7.77
N CYS A 64 2.88 10.87 7.87
CA CYS A 64 1.57 10.99 8.54
C CYS A 64 1.58 10.45 9.97
N GLY A 65 2.64 9.75 10.41
CA GLY A 65 2.70 9.14 11.73
C GLY A 65 1.81 7.90 11.89
N ILE A 66 1.26 7.36 10.80
CA ILE A 66 0.33 6.23 10.82
C ILE A 66 1.11 4.92 10.97
N LYS A 67 0.84 4.16 12.04
CA LYS A 67 1.48 2.88 12.32
C LYS A 67 0.53 1.73 12.04
N VAL A 68 1.08 0.61 11.57
CA VAL A 68 0.34 -0.63 11.39
C VAL A 68 0.58 -1.52 12.59
N GLU A 69 -0.50 -1.92 13.25
CA GLU A 69 -0.47 -2.92 14.33
C GLU A 69 -1.11 -4.21 13.82
N TRP A 70 -0.39 -5.32 14.01
CA TRP A 70 -0.83 -6.63 13.56
C TRP A 70 -1.15 -7.48 14.77
N HIS A 71 -2.37 -8.00 14.82
CA HIS A 71 -2.82 -8.94 15.84
C HIS A 71 -3.11 -10.30 15.21
N GLY A 72 -2.75 -11.40 15.88
CA GLY A 72 -3.06 -12.74 15.39
C GLY A 72 -2.21 -13.19 14.21
N ARG A 73 -1.03 -12.60 13.99
CA ARG A 73 -0.15 -12.92 12.85
C ARG A 73 0.36 -14.36 12.91
N GLU A 74 0.53 -14.87 14.12
CA GLU A 74 0.88 -16.25 14.45
C GLU A 74 -0.21 -17.27 14.07
N LYS A 75 -1.45 -16.83 13.84
CA LYS A 75 -2.58 -17.68 13.46
C LYS A 75 -2.68 -17.92 11.95
N ILE A 76 -1.81 -17.28 11.15
CA ILE A 76 -1.79 -17.44 9.70
C ILE A 76 -1.26 -18.85 9.37
N PRO A 77 -2.06 -19.73 8.78
CA PRO A 77 -1.61 -21.08 8.45
C PRO A 77 -0.55 -21.05 7.34
N PRO A 78 0.40 -22.00 7.31
CA PRO A 78 1.31 -22.16 6.19
C PRO A 78 0.56 -22.63 4.93
N GLY A 79 1.04 -22.23 3.75
CA GLY A 79 0.51 -22.67 2.46
C GLY A 79 -0.58 -21.76 1.88
N PRO A 80 -1.35 -22.26 0.88
CA PRO A 80 -2.38 -21.49 0.21
C PRO A 80 -3.54 -21.15 1.15
N LEU A 81 -4.02 -19.92 1.10
CA LEU A 81 -5.13 -19.44 1.92
C LEU A 81 -5.94 -18.35 1.21
N LEU A 82 -7.20 -18.19 1.61
CA LEU A 82 -8.08 -17.11 1.15
C LEU A 82 -8.11 -15.99 2.21
N VAL A 83 -7.65 -14.79 1.83
CA VAL A 83 -7.72 -13.60 2.69
C VAL A 83 -8.99 -12.83 2.38
N ALA A 84 -9.97 -12.88 3.29
CA ALA A 84 -11.18 -12.07 3.22
C ALA A 84 -11.01 -10.80 4.07
N ALA A 85 -10.51 -9.72 3.47
CA ALA A 85 -10.39 -8.42 4.13
C ALA A 85 -11.56 -7.50 3.77
N LYS A 86 -12.09 -6.77 4.76
CA LYS A 86 -13.04 -5.68 4.50
C LYS A 86 -12.32 -4.62 3.65
N HIS A 87 -12.95 -4.19 2.55
CA HIS A 87 -12.40 -3.15 1.69
C HIS A 87 -12.93 -1.79 2.13
N GLN A 88 -12.22 -1.14 3.05
CA GLN A 88 -12.57 0.17 3.59
C GLN A 88 -11.74 1.29 2.97
N SER A 89 -10.52 1.00 2.52
CA SER A 89 -9.70 1.98 1.81
C SER A 89 -8.66 1.34 0.87
N ALA A 90 -7.88 2.18 0.19
CA ALA A 90 -6.73 1.73 -0.58
C ALA A 90 -5.57 1.23 0.30
N TRP A 91 -5.57 1.58 1.60
CA TRP A 91 -4.51 1.20 2.54
C TRP A 91 -4.33 -0.31 2.66
N GLU A 92 -5.43 -1.06 2.62
CA GLU A 92 -5.43 -2.52 2.71
C GLU A 92 -4.61 -3.15 1.59
N THR A 93 -4.61 -2.56 0.40
CA THR A 93 -3.77 -3.00 -0.71
C THR A 93 -2.29 -2.90 -0.34
N PHE A 94 -1.85 -1.75 0.19
CA PHE A 94 -0.45 -1.55 0.58
C PHE A 94 -0.05 -2.43 1.76
N ALA A 95 -0.98 -2.72 2.68
CA ALA A 95 -0.74 -3.51 3.88
C ALA A 95 -0.66 -5.02 3.59
N LEU A 96 -1.55 -5.54 2.75
CA LEU A 96 -1.66 -6.97 2.47
C LEU A 96 -0.61 -7.46 1.46
N LEU A 97 -0.17 -6.62 0.52
CA LEU A 97 0.87 -6.98 -0.45
C LEU A 97 2.15 -7.50 0.22
N PRO A 98 2.84 -6.75 1.10
CA PRO A 98 4.07 -7.21 1.73
C PRO A 98 3.85 -8.32 2.77
N LEU A 99 2.63 -8.43 3.33
CA LEU A 99 2.28 -9.42 4.35
C LEU A 99 2.37 -10.86 3.83
N PHE A 100 2.01 -11.09 2.56
CA PHE A 100 1.99 -12.42 1.95
C PHE A 100 3.06 -12.56 0.85
N PRO A 101 3.60 -13.77 0.63
CA PRO A 101 4.70 -13.97 -0.31
C PRO A 101 4.27 -13.89 -1.79
N ASN A 102 3.08 -14.36 -2.13
CA ASN A 102 2.54 -14.35 -3.51
C ASN A 102 1.04 -13.99 -3.52
N PRO A 103 0.69 -12.74 -3.18
CA PRO A 103 -0.70 -12.32 -3.10
C PRO A 103 -1.33 -12.21 -4.49
N THR A 104 -2.58 -12.68 -4.64
CA THR A 104 -3.39 -12.48 -5.84
C THR A 104 -4.73 -11.88 -5.44
N ALA A 105 -5.10 -10.76 -6.07
CA ALA A 105 -6.38 -10.11 -5.84
C ALA A 105 -7.45 -10.69 -6.76
N ILE A 106 -8.64 -10.97 -6.20
CA ILE A 106 -9.81 -11.36 -6.97
C ILE A 106 -10.50 -10.08 -7.46
N VAL A 107 -10.68 -9.96 -8.77
CA VAL A 107 -11.33 -8.81 -9.41
C VAL A 107 -12.56 -9.27 -10.18
N LYS A 108 -13.58 -8.40 -10.24
CA LYS A 108 -14.81 -8.64 -11.01
C LYS A 108 -14.49 -8.71 -12.50
N ARG A 109 -15.06 -9.69 -13.20
CA ARG A 109 -14.84 -9.88 -14.64
C ARG A 109 -15.27 -8.65 -15.45
N GLU A 110 -16.28 -7.95 -14.97
CA GLU A 110 -16.83 -6.73 -15.57
C GLU A 110 -15.79 -5.61 -15.67
N LEU A 111 -14.76 -5.59 -14.80
CA LEU A 111 -13.70 -4.58 -14.84
C LEU A 111 -12.79 -4.69 -16.08
N PHE A 112 -12.81 -5.81 -16.80
CA PHE A 112 -12.06 -6.00 -18.05
C PHE A 112 -12.88 -5.70 -19.31
N ARG A 113 -14.15 -5.32 -19.15
CA ARG A 113 -15.10 -5.07 -20.26
C ARG A 113 -15.46 -3.60 -20.42
N ILE A 114 -14.95 -2.74 -19.55
CA ILE A 114 -15.06 -1.28 -19.65
C ILE A 114 -13.88 -0.72 -20.44
#